data_AF-A0A938RC09-F1
#
_entry.id   AF-A0A938RC09-F1
#
_cell.length_a   1.000
_cell.length_b   1.000
_cell.length_c   1.000
_cell.angle_alpha   90.00
_cell.angle_beta   90.00
_cell.angle_gamma   90.00
#
_symmetry.space_group_name_H-M   'P 1'
#
loop_
_entity.id
_entity.type
_entity.pdbx_description
1 polymer ?
#
loop_
_entity_poly.entity_id
_entity_poly.type
_entity_poly.pdbx_seq_one_letter_code
_entity_poly.pdbx_strand_id
1 'polypeptide(L)'
;MDLSPKRLEEIQKEIHSLKNRVRSLTHEIESIRRISIEDSSPVEDLLRMRGIRVFKKNPIDRLFFPPDLSSHDQTRFYEIMKRYSFRLVLRDMIKNQEGFRIQDLTHYCSSKVVRGYCEALSEMGVIMKRGRAGYQTSIRPLYSFGPTLEWFIAEMFKREFASPALYGVSVKKIRSGGDYDVIASWNQRLVYAEVKSSPPKGVEQAEITTFFSRLEDLLPDMTILFNDTQLRMKDKLVVMFEEELGRRYGRDSKKLYPVERLIEELFHIKHRIFIVNSKKDVVENFGICLRDYLKLGTGSHFLR
;
A
#
# COMPACT_ATOMS: atom_id res chain seq x y z
N MET A 1 -46.01 39.71 8.07
CA MET A 1 -46.87 38.68 8.67
C MET A 1 -46.24 38.28 9.99
N ASP A 2 -46.67 38.91 11.09
CA ASP A 2 -46.18 38.53 12.42
C ASP A 2 -46.72 37.15 12.77
N LEU A 3 -45.80 36.22 13.04
CA LEU A 3 -46.16 34.90 13.56
C LEU A 3 -46.79 35.11 14.93
N SER A 4 -48.03 34.65 15.12
CA SER A 4 -48.71 34.75 16.40
C SER A 4 -47.86 34.08 17.49
N PRO A 5 -47.88 34.59 18.74
CA PRO A 5 -47.10 34.02 19.84
C PRO A 5 -47.29 32.51 19.99
N LYS A 6 -48.52 32.03 19.70
CA LYS A 6 -48.89 30.62 19.71
C LYS A 6 -48.16 29.79 18.63
N ARG A 7 -48.03 30.31 17.40
CA ARG A 7 -47.26 29.65 16.33
C ARG A 7 -45.76 29.61 16.64
N LEU A 8 -45.24 30.65 17.29
CA LEU A 8 -43.84 30.72 17.70
C LEU A 8 -43.52 29.66 18.75
N GLU A 9 -44.44 29.43 19.69
CA GLU A 9 -44.33 28.39 20.71
C GLU A 9 -44.43 26.97 20.12
N GLU A 10 -45.31 26.76 19.13
CA GLU A 10 -45.42 25.50 18.38
C GLU A 10 -44.13 25.17 17.62
N ILE A 11 -43.56 26.14 16.91
CA ILE A 11 -42.29 25.98 16.18
C ILE A 11 -41.14 25.68 17.14
N GLN A 12 -41.09 26.33 18.31
CA GLN A 12 -40.06 26.05 19.32
C GLN A 12 -40.15 24.62 19.86
N LYS A 13 -41.37 24.12 20.12
CA LYS A 13 -41.61 22.73 20.53
C LYS A 13 -41.17 21.74 19.45
N GLU A 14 -41.45 22.03 18.19
CA GLU A 14 -41.07 21.18 17.06
C GLU A 14 -39.55 21.15 16.85
N ILE A 15 -38.88 22.29 16.92
CA ILE A 15 -37.41 22.38 16.87
C ILE A 15 -36.78 21.60 18.02
N HIS A 16 -37.34 21.68 19.23
CA HIS A 16 -36.83 20.95 20.37
C HIS A 16 -36.99 19.42 20.18
N SER A 17 -38.15 18.99 19.69
CA SER A 17 -38.41 17.59 19.33
C SER A 17 -37.44 17.07 18.27
N LEU A 18 -37.23 17.83 17.19
CA LEU A 18 -36.28 17.50 16.12
C LEU A 18 -34.85 17.40 16.65
N LYS A 19 -34.39 18.34 17.50
CA LYS A 19 -33.07 18.30 18.12
C LYS A 19 -32.87 17.05 18.99
N ASN A 20 -33.91 16.58 19.66
CA ASN A 20 -33.85 15.37 20.47
C ASN A 20 -33.81 14.11 19.60
N ARG A 21 -34.60 14.06 18.51
CA ARG A 21 -34.55 12.97 17.52
C ARG A 21 -33.19 12.88 16.83
N VAL A 22 -32.61 14.01 16.42
CA VAL A 22 -31.27 14.05 15.83
C VAL A 22 -30.24 13.54 16.82
N ARG A 23 -30.28 13.97 18.09
CA ARG A 23 -29.38 13.44 19.13
C ARG A 23 -29.54 11.93 19.33
N SER A 24 -30.77 11.41 19.38
CA SER A 24 -31.03 9.97 19.50
C SER A 24 -30.44 9.19 18.31
N LEU A 25 -30.71 9.65 17.09
CA LEU A 25 -30.19 9.04 15.87
C LEU A 25 -28.66 9.11 15.81
N THR A 26 -28.04 10.21 16.25
CA THR A 26 -26.58 10.29 16.36
C THR A 26 -26.03 9.27 17.36
N HIS A 27 -26.68 9.08 18.51
CA HIS A 27 -26.28 8.06 19.49
C HIS A 27 -26.48 6.64 18.97
N GLU A 28 -27.56 6.36 18.22
CA GLU A 28 -27.79 5.08 17.57
C GLU A 28 -26.76 4.81 16.46
N ILE A 29 -26.42 5.82 15.65
CA ILE A 29 -25.36 5.69 14.65
C ILE A 29 -24.01 5.43 15.34
N GLU A 30 -23.72 6.09 16.46
CA GLU A 30 -22.52 5.83 17.24
C GLU A 30 -22.54 4.45 17.91
N SER A 31 -23.70 3.96 18.37
CA SER A 31 -23.82 2.63 18.96
C SER A 31 -23.70 1.54 17.90
N ILE A 32 -24.29 1.71 16.72
CA ILE A 32 -24.12 0.83 15.56
C ILE A 32 -22.67 0.83 15.09
N ARG A 33 -22.01 2.00 15.04
CA ARG A 33 -20.57 2.10 14.78
C ARG A 33 -19.75 1.39 15.85
N ARG A 34 -20.16 1.45 17.12
CA ARG A 34 -19.52 0.72 18.22
C ARG A 34 -19.79 -0.79 18.21
N ILE A 35 -20.92 -1.24 17.69
CA ILE A 35 -21.22 -2.66 17.48
C ILE A 35 -20.48 -3.20 16.25
N SER A 36 -20.29 -2.37 15.22
CA SER A 36 -19.41 -2.65 14.08
C SER A 36 -17.90 -2.63 14.44
N ILE A 37 -17.53 -2.35 15.70
CA ILE A 37 -16.15 -2.54 16.23
C ILE A 37 -15.77 -4.03 16.34
N GLU A 38 -16.71 -4.97 16.13
CA GLU A 38 -16.39 -6.40 15.96
C GLU A 38 -16.28 -6.89 14.51
N ASP A 39 -16.41 -6.01 13.51
CA ASP A 39 -16.15 -6.36 12.10
C ASP A 39 -14.64 -6.41 11.83
N SER A 40 -14.04 -7.53 12.21
CA SER A 40 -12.74 -7.96 11.71
C SER A 40 -12.71 -7.79 10.20
N SER A 41 -11.72 -7.08 9.65
CA SER A 41 -11.62 -6.96 8.19
C SER A 41 -11.45 -8.36 7.58
N PRO A 42 -11.90 -8.62 6.34
CA PRO A 42 -11.69 -9.92 5.68
C PRO A 42 -10.23 -10.39 5.71
N VAL A 43 -9.28 -9.43 5.69
CA VAL A 43 -7.85 -9.70 5.88
C VAL A 43 -7.55 -10.27 7.27
N GLU A 44 -8.09 -9.66 8.32
CA GLU A 44 -7.90 -10.13 9.70
C GLU A 44 -8.56 -11.48 9.95
N ASP A 45 -9.68 -11.78 9.30
CA ASP A 45 -10.31 -13.10 9.39
C ASP A 45 -9.40 -14.17 8.80
N LEU A 46 -8.84 -13.94 7.61
CA LEU A 46 -7.89 -14.86 6.99
C LEU A 46 -6.61 -15.07 7.83
N LEU A 47 -6.15 -14.02 8.52
CA LEU A 47 -5.02 -14.10 9.45
C LEU A 47 -5.39 -14.87 10.72
N ARG A 48 -6.59 -14.62 11.27
CA ARG A 48 -7.09 -15.29 12.48
C ARG A 48 -7.29 -16.78 12.25
N MET A 49 -7.77 -17.19 11.08
CA MET A 49 -7.86 -18.60 10.68
C MET A 49 -6.50 -19.30 10.66
N ARG A 50 -5.41 -18.55 10.50
CA ARG A 50 -4.02 -19.05 10.58
C ARG A 50 -3.41 -18.92 11.98
N GLY A 51 -4.22 -18.55 12.99
CA GLY A 51 -3.76 -18.33 14.36
C GLY A 51 -3.00 -17.02 14.57
N ILE A 52 -3.02 -16.10 13.60
CA ILE A 52 -2.29 -14.83 13.64
C ILE A 52 -3.22 -13.72 14.13
N ARG A 53 -2.75 -12.92 15.09
CA ARG A 53 -3.47 -11.74 15.59
C ARG A 53 -2.71 -10.47 15.21
N VAL A 54 -3.38 -9.59 14.47
CA VAL A 54 -2.88 -8.25 14.15
C VAL A 54 -2.84 -7.38 15.40
N PHE A 55 -1.73 -6.68 15.59
CA PHE A 55 -1.54 -5.75 16.71
C PHE A 55 -1.55 -4.29 16.26
N LYS A 56 -0.90 -3.99 15.14
CA LYS A 56 -0.92 -2.67 14.51
C LYS A 56 -1.11 -2.84 13.01
N LYS A 57 -1.79 -1.88 12.38
CA LYS A 57 -2.06 -1.83 10.94
C LYS A 57 -2.34 -0.39 10.53
N ASN A 58 -2.12 -0.10 9.25
CA ASN A 58 -2.42 1.17 8.59
C ASN A 58 -1.85 2.40 9.32
N PRO A 59 -0.53 2.46 9.61
CA PRO A 59 0.08 3.60 10.27
C PRO A 59 -0.04 4.87 9.39
N ILE A 60 -0.62 5.93 9.95
CA ILE A 60 -0.83 7.21 9.26
C ILE A 60 0.25 8.25 9.55
N ASP A 61 1.06 8.03 10.59
CA ASP A 61 2.06 8.96 11.12
C ASP A 61 3.36 9.02 10.30
N ARG A 62 3.51 8.12 9.32
CA ARG A 62 4.74 7.97 8.52
C ARG A 62 4.53 8.21 7.02
N LEU A 63 3.36 8.70 6.64
CA LEU A 63 3.01 8.98 5.25
C LEU A 63 3.62 10.32 4.81
N PHE A 64 3.85 10.47 3.50
CA PHE A 64 4.37 11.71 2.91
C PHE A 64 3.38 12.89 3.00
N PHE A 65 2.10 12.60 3.27
CA PHE A 65 1.02 13.57 3.35
C PHE A 65 0.34 13.53 4.73
N PRO A 66 -0.27 14.64 5.17
CA PRO A 66 -0.74 14.76 6.54
C PRO A 66 -1.95 13.85 6.82
N PRO A 67 -2.11 13.33 8.06
CA PRO A 67 -3.19 12.40 8.38
C PRO A 67 -4.61 12.92 8.13
N ASP A 68 -4.78 14.24 8.12
CA ASP A 68 -6.02 14.95 7.86
C ASP A 68 -6.23 15.33 6.38
N LEU A 69 -5.36 14.87 5.48
CA LEU A 69 -5.53 15.07 4.03
C LEU A 69 -6.91 14.56 3.59
N SER A 70 -7.66 15.39 2.87
CA SER A 70 -9.03 15.07 2.44
C SER A 70 -9.09 13.78 1.60
N SER A 71 -10.20 13.05 1.65
CA SER A 71 -10.37 11.84 0.82
C SER A 71 -10.27 12.11 -0.69
N HIS A 72 -10.66 13.32 -1.10
CA HIS A 72 -10.50 13.79 -2.47
C HIS A 72 -9.02 13.92 -2.84
N ASP A 73 -8.23 14.58 -2.00
CA ASP A 73 -6.80 14.78 -2.25
C ASP A 73 -5.99 13.50 -2.08
N GLN A 74 -6.38 12.60 -1.15
CA GLN A 74 -5.80 11.26 -1.07
C GLN A 74 -6.01 10.49 -2.38
N THR A 75 -7.19 10.59 -2.98
CA THR A 75 -7.48 9.98 -4.29
C THR A 75 -6.64 10.63 -5.39
N ARG A 76 -6.55 11.95 -5.41
CA ARG A 76 -5.71 12.67 -6.38
C ARG A 76 -4.22 12.30 -6.23
N PHE A 77 -3.71 12.18 -5.00
CA PHE A 77 -2.35 11.74 -4.70
C PHE A 77 -2.12 10.29 -5.17
N TYR A 78 -3.07 9.39 -4.90
CA TYR A 78 -3.04 8.00 -5.38
C TYR A 78 -2.93 7.91 -6.91
N GLU A 79 -3.71 8.70 -7.65
CA GLU A 79 -3.65 8.69 -9.12
C GLU A 79 -2.29 9.16 -9.67
N ILE A 80 -1.67 10.16 -9.04
CA ILE A 80 -0.33 10.61 -9.44
C ILE A 80 0.73 9.57 -9.05
N MET A 81 0.55 8.87 -7.91
CA MET A 81 1.42 7.79 -7.43
C MET A 81 1.58 6.62 -8.40
N LYS A 82 0.62 6.39 -9.31
CA LYS A 82 0.76 5.39 -10.38
C LYS A 82 1.98 5.65 -11.27
N ARG A 83 2.39 6.91 -11.43
CA ARG A 83 3.56 7.30 -12.24
C ARG A 83 4.87 7.04 -11.51
N TYR A 84 5.72 6.18 -12.06
CA TYR A 84 7.06 5.90 -11.50
C TYR A 84 7.94 7.15 -11.33
N SER A 85 7.89 8.09 -12.29
CA SER A 85 8.60 9.36 -12.20
C SER A 85 8.19 10.21 -10.99
N PHE A 86 6.92 10.17 -10.60
CA PHE A 86 6.45 10.88 -9.42
C PHE A 86 7.04 10.27 -8.15
N ARG A 87 7.04 8.94 -8.04
CA ARG A 87 7.63 8.22 -6.89
C ARG A 87 9.13 8.50 -6.75
N LEU A 88 9.86 8.63 -7.87
CA LEU A 88 11.25 9.08 -7.87
C LEU A 88 11.40 10.51 -7.34
N VAL A 89 10.56 11.43 -7.79
CA VAL A 89 10.56 12.83 -7.32
C VAL A 89 10.24 12.92 -5.81
N LEU A 90 9.28 12.14 -5.30
CA LEU A 90 8.99 12.09 -3.87
C LEU A 90 10.20 11.64 -3.04
N ARG A 91 10.96 10.65 -3.51
CA ARG A 91 12.20 10.23 -2.85
C ARG A 91 13.22 11.38 -2.75
N ASP A 92 13.37 12.17 -3.81
CA ASP A 92 14.28 13.33 -3.79
C ASP A 92 13.73 14.47 -2.91
N MET A 93 12.41 14.65 -2.83
CA MET A 93 11.79 15.58 -1.87
C MET A 93 12.04 15.17 -0.42
N ILE A 94 11.98 13.87 -0.09
CA ILE A 94 12.26 13.36 1.27
C ILE A 94 13.71 13.64 1.67
N LYS A 95 14.67 13.44 0.75
CA LYS A 95 16.09 13.76 1.00
C LYS A 95 16.32 15.25 1.27
N ASN A 96 15.56 16.11 0.60
CA ASN A 96 15.68 17.56 0.69
C ASN A 96 14.51 18.21 1.45
N GLN A 97 13.91 17.49 2.40
CA GLN A 97 12.60 17.82 2.99
C GLN A 97 12.52 19.20 3.65
N GLU A 98 13.66 19.75 4.10
CA GLU A 98 13.78 21.08 4.71
C GLU A 98 13.74 22.25 3.71
N GLY A 99 13.97 21.96 2.43
CA GLY A 99 14.02 22.98 1.40
C GLY A 99 14.56 22.44 0.09
N PHE A 100 13.78 22.58 -0.97
CA PHE A 100 14.19 22.22 -2.34
C PHE A 100 13.60 23.19 -3.36
N ARG A 101 14.24 23.25 -4.53
CA ARG A 101 13.77 23.93 -5.73
C ARG A 101 13.42 22.90 -6.79
N ILE A 102 12.76 23.36 -7.85
CA ILE A 102 12.41 22.49 -8.98
C ILE A 102 13.67 21.85 -9.58
N GLN A 103 14.76 22.60 -9.71
CA GLN A 103 16.02 22.12 -10.30
C GLN A 103 16.66 20.98 -9.49
N ASP A 104 16.40 20.91 -8.18
CA ASP A 104 16.94 19.87 -7.31
C ASP A 104 16.26 18.51 -7.52
N LEU A 105 15.15 18.48 -8.27
CA LEU A 105 14.30 17.30 -8.47
C LEU A 105 14.28 16.81 -9.93
N THR A 106 15.10 17.38 -10.81
CA THR A 106 15.09 17.07 -12.26
C THR A 106 15.97 15.87 -12.64
N HIS A 107 16.43 15.07 -11.68
CA HIS A 107 17.30 13.91 -11.95
C HIS A 107 16.64 12.88 -12.89
N TYR A 108 15.31 12.75 -12.83
CA TYR A 108 14.59 11.66 -13.49
C TYR A 108 13.52 12.13 -14.48
N CYS A 109 13.16 13.41 -14.47
CA CYS A 109 12.16 13.97 -15.38
C CYS A 109 12.40 15.47 -15.59
N SER A 110 11.77 16.02 -16.64
CA SER A 110 11.97 17.42 -17.01
C SER A 110 11.40 18.39 -15.96
N SER A 111 11.95 19.61 -15.91
CA SER A 111 11.48 20.67 -15.01
C SER A 111 9.98 20.97 -15.16
N LYS A 112 9.42 20.79 -16.35
CA LYS A 112 7.98 20.94 -16.61
C LYS A 112 7.15 19.90 -15.86
N VAL A 113 7.60 18.64 -15.85
CA VAL A 113 6.94 17.54 -15.14
C VAL A 113 7.05 17.74 -13.64
N VAL A 114 8.26 18.03 -13.13
CA VAL A 114 8.51 18.34 -11.72
C VAL A 114 7.63 19.49 -11.24
N ARG A 115 7.55 20.58 -12.02
CA ARG A 115 6.70 21.73 -11.71
C ARG A 115 5.25 21.33 -11.53
N GLY A 116 4.69 20.54 -12.45
CA GLY A 116 3.32 20.05 -12.34
C GLY A 116 3.09 19.19 -11.10
N TYR A 117 4.08 18.39 -10.68
CA TYR A 117 4.01 17.65 -9.42
C TYR A 117 4.04 18.57 -8.20
N CYS A 118 4.92 19.57 -8.17
CA CYS A 118 4.98 20.53 -7.06
C CYS A 118 3.70 21.37 -6.97
N GLU A 119 3.12 21.79 -8.09
CA GLU A 119 1.85 22.52 -8.15
C GLU A 119 0.72 21.67 -7.56
N ALA A 120 0.57 20.43 -8.03
CA ALA A 120 -0.44 19.51 -7.53
C ALA A 120 -0.29 19.24 -6.02
N LEU A 121 0.94 18.99 -5.55
CA LEU A 121 1.22 18.75 -4.12
C LEU A 121 1.01 20.00 -3.26
N SER A 122 1.28 21.19 -3.80
CA SER A 122 1.05 22.46 -3.09
C SER A 122 -0.43 22.73 -2.92
N GLU A 123 -1.24 22.47 -3.96
CA GLU A 123 -2.70 22.60 -3.90
C GLU A 123 -3.32 21.65 -2.88
N MET A 124 -2.78 20.43 -2.75
CA MET A 124 -3.19 19.47 -1.73
C MET A 124 -2.70 19.81 -0.31
N GLY A 125 -1.84 20.81 -0.15
CA GLY A 125 -1.22 21.14 1.13
C GLY A 125 -0.16 20.12 1.61
N VAL A 126 0.31 19.23 0.74
CA VAL A 126 1.33 18.21 1.05
C VAL A 126 2.75 18.80 1.07
N ILE A 127 2.97 19.85 0.29
CA ILE A 127 4.17 20.68 0.35
C ILE A 127 3.79 22.16 0.49
N MET A 128 4.68 22.95 1.06
CA MET A 128 4.52 24.40 1.24
C MET A 128 5.52 25.17 0.38
N LYS A 129 5.08 26.29 -0.19
CA LYS A 129 5.98 27.24 -0.88
C LYS A 129 6.81 28.03 0.14
N ARG A 130 8.10 28.17 -0.13
CA ARG A 130 9.05 28.97 0.64
C ARG A 130 9.67 30.05 -0.28
N GLY A 131 9.22 31.29 -0.13
CA GLY A 131 9.64 32.41 -0.97
C GLY A 131 9.24 32.24 -2.45
N ARG A 132 10.00 32.86 -3.37
CA ARG A 132 9.61 32.92 -4.79
C ARG A 132 9.74 31.59 -5.56
N ALA A 133 10.60 30.67 -5.12
CA ALA A 133 10.91 29.46 -5.89
C ALA A 133 11.27 28.21 -5.06
N GLY A 134 11.25 28.32 -3.73
CA GLY A 134 11.52 27.21 -2.83
C GLY A 134 10.25 26.47 -2.44
N TYR A 135 10.40 25.21 -2.07
CA TYR A 135 9.37 24.35 -1.51
C TYR A 135 9.95 23.61 -0.30
N GLN A 136 9.06 23.10 0.53
CA GLN A 136 9.39 22.25 1.66
C GLN A 136 8.23 21.30 1.94
N THR A 137 8.50 20.14 2.55
CA THR A 137 7.43 19.17 2.89
C THR A 137 6.57 19.67 4.05
N SER A 138 5.28 19.32 4.07
CA SER A 138 4.37 19.73 5.15
C SER A 138 4.57 18.93 6.44
N ILE A 139 4.97 17.65 6.34
CA ILE A 139 5.32 16.81 7.50
C ILE A 139 6.82 16.60 7.54
N ARG A 140 7.38 16.71 8.75
CA ARG A 140 8.78 16.38 9.05
C ARG A 140 8.89 15.84 10.48
N PRO A 141 9.88 14.98 10.77
CA PRO A 141 10.82 14.38 9.83
C PRO A 141 10.21 13.20 9.06
N LEU A 142 10.52 13.10 7.76
CA LEU A 142 10.24 11.94 6.90
C LEU A 142 11.54 11.14 6.71
N TYR A 143 11.56 9.89 7.20
CA TYR A 143 12.78 9.07 7.17
C TYR A 143 12.94 8.28 5.87
N SER A 144 11.82 7.81 5.29
CA SER A 144 11.86 6.98 4.09
C SER A 144 10.57 7.08 3.29
N PHE A 145 10.63 6.64 2.04
CA PHE A 145 9.46 6.55 1.16
C PHE A 145 8.64 5.27 1.37
N GLY A 146 9.21 4.28 2.07
CA GLY A 146 8.63 2.93 2.27
C GLY A 146 7.17 2.96 2.71
N PRO A 147 6.83 3.61 3.84
CA PRO A 147 5.46 3.62 4.35
C PRO A 147 4.42 4.21 3.37
N THR A 148 4.82 5.23 2.60
CA THR A 148 3.93 5.82 1.58
C THR A 148 3.75 4.88 0.38
N LEU A 149 4.80 4.12 0.03
CA LEU A 149 4.73 3.12 -1.02
C LEU A 149 3.87 1.91 -0.59
N GLU A 150 3.98 1.46 0.66
CA GLU A 150 3.12 0.44 1.26
C GLU A 150 1.65 0.86 1.22
N TRP A 151 1.35 2.10 1.66
CA TRP A 151 0.01 2.68 1.56
C TRP A 151 -0.51 2.67 0.11
N PHE A 152 0.32 3.08 -0.85
CA PHE A 152 -0.05 3.10 -2.26
C PHE A 152 -0.41 1.70 -2.79
N ILE A 153 0.38 0.68 -2.44
CA ILE A 153 0.10 -0.71 -2.86
C ILE A 153 -1.18 -1.24 -2.20
N ALA A 154 -1.43 -0.92 -0.93
CA ALA A 154 -2.70 -1.27 -0.28
C ALA A 154 -3.90 -0.56 -0.92
N GLU A 155 -3.79 0.73 -1.25
CA GLU A 155 -4.84 1.45 -1.98
C GLU A 155 -5.05 0.90 -3.38
N MET A 156 -3.99 0.46 -4.06
CA MET A 156 -4.09 -0.21 -5.35
C MET A 156 -4.88 -1.52 -5.26
N PHE A 157 -4.66 -2.34 -4.22
CA PHE A 157 -5.49 -3.52 -3.99
C PHE A 157 -6.97 -3.17 -3.80
N LYS A 158 -7.27 -2.15 -3.01
CA LYS A 158 -8.66 -1.74 -2.74
C LYS A 158 -9.35 -1.19 -3.98
N ARG A 159 -8.68 -0.30 -4.73
CA ARG A 159 -9.27 0.47 -5.83
C ARG A 159 -9.31 -0.30 -7.14
N GLU A 160 -8.23 -0.99 -7.47
CA GLU A 160 -8.05 -1.60 -8.80
C GLU A 160 -8.43 -3.08 -8.81
N PHE A 161 -8.37 -3.75 -7.65
CA PHE A 161 -8.61 -5.20 -7.54
C PHE A 161 -9.76 -5.55 -6.59
N ALA A 162 -10.53 -4.56 -6.14
CA ALA A 162 -11.65 -4.73 -5.20
C ALA A 162 -11.29 -5.60 -3.98
N SER A 163 -10.05 -5.45 -3.49
CA SER A 163 -9.46 -6.32 -2.49
C SER A 163 -9.19 -5.53 -1.21
N PRO A 164 -9.88 -5.85 -0.09
CA PRO A 164 -9.53 -5.30 1.21
C PRO A 164 -8.04 -5.53 1.51
N ALA A 165 -7.34 -4.49 1.94
CA ALA A 165 -5.91 -4.54 2.20
C ALA A 165 -5.52 -3.72 3.43
N LEU A 166 -4.53 -4.24 4.15
CA LEU A 166 -3.84 -3.61 5.27
C LEU A 166 -2.39 -3.36 4.87
N TYR A 167 -1.78 -2.30 5.41
CA TYR A 167 -0.35 -2.02 5.25
C TYR A 167 0.33 -1.76 6.60
N GLY A 168 1.66 -1.90 6.66
CA GLY A 168 2.45 -1.72 7.88
C GLY A 168 1.91 -2.58 9.03
N VAL A 169 1.73 -3.88 8.78
CA VAL A 169 1.02 -4.80 9.67
C VAL A 169 2.00 -5.44 10.66
N SER A 170 1.89 -5.06 11.94
CA SER A 170 2.61 -5.73 13.03
C SER A 170 1.75 -6.84 13.61
N VAL A 171 2.34 -8.03 13.79
CA VAL A 171 1.68 -9.21 14.35
C VAL A 171 2.44 -9.71 15.58
N LYS A 172 1.73 -10.29 16.54
CA LYS A 172 2.34 -10.83 17.76
C LYS A 172 2.81 -12.28 17.56
N LYS A 173 3.91 -12.65 18.22
CA LYS A 173 4.38 -14.04 18.42
C LYS A 173 4.76 -14.79 17.13
N ILE A 174 5.37 -14.10 16.17
CA ILE A 174 5.94 -14.73 14.97
C ILE A 174 7.46 -14.88 15.11
N ARG A 175 8.02 -15.98 14.58
CA ARG A 175 9.43 -16.36 14.73
C ARG A 175 10.38 -15.43 13.98
N SER A 176 10.03 -15.05 12.75
CA SER A 176 10.86 -14.15 11.93
C SER A 176 10.89 -12.70 12.43
N GLY A 177 9.87 -12.27 13.18
CA GLY A 177 9.73 -10.91 13.68
C GLY A 177 9.51 -9.86 12.57
N GLY A 178 9.31 -8.61 12.97
CA GLY A 178 9.11 -7.47 12.07
C GLY A 178 7.68 -7.27 11.57
N ASP A 179 7.51 -6.22 10.78
CA ASP A 179 6.23 -5.82 10.19
C ASP A 179 6.09 -6.42 8.78
N TYR A 180 4.84 -6.69 8.39
CA TYR A 180 4.47 -7.09 7.03
C TYR A 180 3.99 -5.87 6.26
N ASP A 181 4.61 -5.63 5.10
CA ASP A 181 4.40 -4.41 4.32
C ASP A 181 2.94 -4.24 3.85
N VAL A 182 2.39 -5.19 3.09
CA VAL A 182 0.99 -5.17 2.66
C VAL A 182 0.37 -6.57 2.68
N ILE A 183 -0.80 -6.71 3.29
CA ILE A 183 -1.58 -7.95 3.31
C ILE A 183 -2.98 -7.66 2.77
N ALA A 184 -3.44 -8.44 1.79
CA ALA A 184 -4.74 -8.28 1.16
C ALA A 184 -5.56 -9.58 1.16
N SER A 185 -6.88 -9.41 1.12
CA SER A 185 -7.86 -10.48 0.99
C SER A 185 -8.45 -10.43 -0.42
N TRP A 186 -7.81 -11.12 -1.35
CA TRP A 186 -8.23 -11.12 -2.75
C TRP A 186 -8.87 -12.45 -3.12
N ASN A 187 -10.14 -12.44 -3.51
CA ASN A 187 -10.90 -13.65 -3.83
C ASN A 187 -10.83 -14.72 -2.71
N GLN A 188 -11.02 -14.27 -1.45
CA GLN A 188 -10.89 -15.09 -0.22
C GLN A 188 -9.51 -15.74 -0.01
N ARG A 189 -8.49 -15.29 -0.75
CA ARG A 189 -7.11 -15.75 -0.62
C ARG A 189 -6.27 -14.68 0.05
N LEU A 190 -5.34 -15.13 0.89
CA LEU A 190 -4.39 -14.27 1.55
C LEU A 190 -3.27 -13.93 0.57
N VAL A 191 -3.19 -12.66 0.19
CA VAL A 191 -2.10 -12.14 -0.63
C VAL A 191 -1.17 -11.33 0.26
N TYR A 192 0.13 -11.62 0.19
CA TYR A 192 1.16 -10.83 0.84
C TYR A 192 2.01 -10.12 -0.20
N ALA A 193 2.20 -8.81 -0.06
CA ALA A 193 3.16 -8.07 -0.86
C ALA A 193 4.25 -7.48 0.04
N GLU A 194 5.50 -7.86 -0.22
CA GLU A 194 6.70 -7.23 0.33
C GLU A 194 7.14 -6.12 -0.63
N VAL A 195 7.38 -4.92 -0.11
CA VAL A 195 7.54 -3.68 -0.87
C VAL A 195 8.93 -3.10 -0.63
N LYS A 196 9.73 -2.99 -1.68
CA LYS A 196 11.08 -2.42 -1.62
C LYS A 196 11.17 -1.14 -2.45
N SER A 197 11.40 -0.01 -1.77
CA SER A 197 11.59 1.30 -2.42
C SER A 197 13.02 1.58 -2.90
N SER A 198 14.01 0.79 -2.44
CA SER A 198 15.41 0.88 -2.87
C SER A 198 15.60 0.21 -4.24
N PRO A 199 16.56 0.63 -5.09
CA PRO A 199 16.85 -0.10 -6.32
C PRO A 199 17.38 -1.52 -6.00
N PRO A 200 17.37 -2.47 -6.96
CA PRO A 200 17.84 -3.85 -6.72
C PRO A 200 19.23 -3.88 -6.09
N LYS A 201 20.14 -2.98 -6.52
CA LYS A 201 21.49 -2.84 -5.96
C LYS A 201 21.53 -2.57 -4.45
N GLY A 202 20.49 -2.00 -3.87
CA GLY A 202 20.36 -1.76 -2.44
C GLY A 202 19.66 -2.87 -1.65
N VAL A 203 19.19 -3.95 -2.31
CA VAL A 203 18.61 -5.12 -1.61
C VAL A 203 19.71 -6.10 -1.23
N GLU A 204 19.71 -6.58 0.01
CA GLU A 204 20.68 -7.55 0.51
C GLU A 204 20.12 -8.98 0.58
N GLN A 205 21.00 -9.99 0.54
CA GLN A 205 20.59 -11.40 0.60
C GLN A 205 19.82 -11.73 1.89
N ALA A 206 20.20 -11.12 3.02
CA ALA A 206 19.52 -11.30 4.30
C ALA A 206 18.05 -10.85 4.26
N GLU A 207 17.71 -9.86 3.43
CA GLU A 207 16.32 -9.45 3.22
C GLU A 207 15.53 -10.52 2.47
N ILE A 208 16.15 -11.19 1.49
CA ILE A 208 15.50 -12.32 0.78
C ILE A 208 15.31 -13.50 1.72
N THR A 209 16.30 -13.82 2.56
CA THR A 209 16.15 -14.85 3.60
C THR A 209 14.99 -14.51 4.56
N THR A 210 14.91 -13.26 5.02
CA THR A 210 13.83 -12.78 5.91
C THR A 210 12.47 -12.87 5.21
N PHE A 211 12.39 -12.48 3.94
CA PHE A 211 11.18 -12.59 3.12
C PHE A 211 10.67 -14.04 3.08
N PHE A 212 11.52 -15.03 2.78
CA PHE A 212 11.09 -16.43 2.76
C PHE A 212 10.67 -16.94 4.15
N SER A 213 11.36 -16.54 5.22
CA SER A 213 10.95 -16.88 6.59
C SER A 213 9.58 -16.28 6.94
N ARG A 214 9.26 -15.08 6.46
CA ARG A 214 7.92 -14.49 6.60
C ARG A 214 6.85 -15.29 5.86
N LEU A 215 7.17 -15.94 4.74
CA LEU A 215 6.21 -16.79 4.02
C LEU A 215 5.88 -18.06 4.79
N GLU A 216 6.89 -18.65 5.45
CA GLU A 216 6.71 -19.83 6.31
C GLU A 216 5.85 -19.51 7.53
N ASP A 217 5.99 -18.30 8.07
CA ASP A 217 5.19 -17.84 9.21
C ASP A 217 3.76 -17.43 8.82
N LEU A 218 3.58 -16.76 7.67
CA LEU A 218 2.30 -16.19 7.25
C LEU A 218 1.44 -17.18 6.44
N LEU A 219 2.07 -18.13 5.74
CA LEU A 219 1.42 -19.08 4.82
C LEU A 219 0.41 -18.39 3.86
N PRO A 220 0.84 -17.38 3.08
CA PRO A 220 -0.02 -16.73 2.10
C PRO A 220 -0.31 -17.66 0.93
N ASP A 221 -1.48 -17.49 0.32
CA ASP A 221 -1.88 -18.23 -0.88
C ASP A 221 -1.08 -17.77 -2.10
N MET A 222 -0.79 -16.47 -2.16
CA MET A 222 0.02 -15.81 -3.20
C MET A 222 0.88 -14.73 -2.57
N THR A 223 2.11 -14.55 -3.08
CA THR A 223 3.03 -13.53 -2.62
C THR A 223 3.60 -12.72 -3.77
N ILE A 224 3.79 -11.42 -3.57
CA ILE A 224 4.46 -10.52 -4.51
C ILE A 224 5.63 -9.84 -3.79
N LEU A 225 6.86 -10.06 -4.23
CA LEU A 225 7.95 -9.14 -3.93
C LEU A 225 7.93 -8.03 -4.98
N PHE A 226 7.48 -6.84 -4.58
CA PHE A 226 7.47 -5.66 -5.43
C PHE A 226 8.68 -4.78 -5.16
N ASN A 227 9.50 -4.55 -6.18
CA ASN A 227 10.59 -3.58 -6.13
C ASN A 227 10.25 -2.35 -6.98
N ASP A 228 10.17 -1.17 -6.37
CA ASP A 228 9.86 0.10 -7.05
C ASP A 228 11.04 0.60 -7.90
N THR A 229 11.25 -0.06 -9.03
CA THR A 229 12.31 0.20 -9.99
C THR A 229 11.88 -0.12 -11.41
N GLN A 230 12.54 0.48 -12.40
CA GLN A 230 12.46 0.04 -13.79
C GLN A 230 13.75 -0.66 -14.26
N LEU A 231 14.70 -0.87 -13.34
CA LEU A 231 15.93 -1.59 -13.62
C LEU A 231 15.67 -3.09 -13.81
N ARG A 232 16.64 -3.77 -14.43
CA ARG A 232 16.58 -5.20 -14.66
C ARG A 232 16.68 -5.96 -13.33
N MET A 233 15.74 -6.88 -13.12
CA MET A 233 15.65 -7.69 -11.90
C MET A 233 16.46 -8.99 -12.03
N LYS A 234 16.64 -9.48 -13.27
CA LYS A 234 17.32 -10.74 -13.58
C LYS A 234 18.72 -10.84 -12.99
N ASP A 235 19.47 -9.74 -13.05
CA ASP A 235 20.90 -9.74 -12.76
C ASP A 235 21.20 -9.72 -11.26
N LYS A 236 20.18 -9.49 -10.41
CA LYS A 236 20.38 -9.42 -8.96
C LYS A 236 19.28 -10.12 -8.18
N LEU A 237 18.04 -9.64 -8.23
CA LEU A 237 16.98 -10.19 -7.40
C LEU A 237 16.63 -11.63 -7.76
N VAL A 238 16.59 -11.97 -9.06
CA VAL A 238 16.39 -13.36 -9.48
C VAL A 238 17.51 -14.27 -8.97
N VAL A 239 18.77 -13.84 -9.10
CA VAL A 239 19.93 -14.59 -8.59
C VAL A 239 19.82 -14.81 -7.08
N MET A 240 19.51 -13.77 -6.31
CA MET A 240 19.34 -13.85 -4.85
C MET A 240 18.23 -14.83 -4.43
N PHE A 241 17.14 -14.90 -5.21
CA PHE A 241 16.08 -15.89 -5.00
C PHE A 241 16.56 -17.31 -5.33
N GLU A 242 17.24 -17.52 -6.45
CA GLU A 242 17.80 -18.83 -6.80
C GLU A 242 18.80 -19.33 -5.75
N GLU A 243 19.64 -18.43 -5.23
CA GLU A 243 20.58 -18.71 -4.14
C GLU A 243 19.85 -19.11 -2.85
N GLU A 244 18.82 -18.36 -2.45
CA GLU A 244 18.04 -18.67 -1.25
C GLU A 244 17.28 -19.99 -1.37
N LEU A 245 16.67 -20.25 -2.54
CA LEU A 245 16.01 -21.51 -2.83
C LEU A 245 17.00 -22.68 -2.82
N GLY A 246 18.21 -22.48 -3.34
CA GLY A 246 19.31 -23.44 -3.25
C GLY A 246 19.73 -23.75 -1.81
N ARG A 247 19.78 -22.73 -0.94
CA ARG A 247 20.06 -22.92 0.49
C ARG A 247 18.95 -23.70 1.19
N ARG A 248 17.68 -23.41 0.90
CA ARG A 248 16.52 -24.05 1.56
C ARG A 248 16.22 -25.46 1.08
N TYR A 249 16.34 -25.70 -0.23
CA TYR A 249 15.87 -26.94 -0.87
C TYR A 249 16.99 -27.77 -1.51
N GLY A 250 18.24 -27.37 -1.35
CA GLY A 250 19.40 -28.12 -1.83
C GLY A 250 19.51 -28.19 -3.35
N ARG A 251 20.16 -29.24 -3.86
CA ARG A 251 20.52 -29.38 -5.29
C ARG A 251 19.33 -29.44 -6.23
N ASP A 252 18.18 -29.94 -5.76
CA ASP A 252 16.96 -30.07 -6.57
C ASP A 252 16.14 -28.77 -6.62
N SER A 253 16.56 -27.70 -5.94
CA SER A 253 15.84 -26.43 -5.90
C SER A 253 15.54 -25.87 -7.29
N LYS A 254 16.52 -25.94 -8.21
CA LYS A 254 16.36 -25.46 -9.60
C LYS A 254 15.33 -26.24 -10.40
N LYS A 255 15.12 -27.51 -10.06
CA LYS A 255 14.12 -28.38 -10.70
C LYS A 255 12.76 -28.21 -10.06
N LEU A 256 12.70 -28.14 -8.73
CA LEU A 256 11.45 -28.11 -7.98
C LEU A 256 10.85 -26.70 -7.88
N TYR A 257 11.69 -25.67 -7.80
CA TYR A 257 11.33 -24.28 -7.59
C TYR A 257 12.10 -23.36 -8.56
N PRO A 258 12.02 -23.57 -9.89
CA PRO A 258 12.67 -22.67 -10.83
C PRO A 258 12.10 -21.25 -10.69
N VAL A 259 12.97 -20.24 -10.83
CA VAL A 259 12.55 -18.84 -10.98
C VAL A 259 12.37 -18.58 -12.46
N GLU A 260 11.12 -18.57 -12.90
CA GLU A 260 10.77 -18.49 -14.32
C GLU A 260 10.31 -17.10 -14.70
N ARG A 261 10.59 -16.68 -15.94
CA ARG A 261 10.12 -15.40 -16.45
C ARG A 261 8.67 -15.57 -16.89
N LEU A 262 7.79 -14.73 -16.36
CA LEU A 262 6.40 -14.65 -16.79
C LEU A 262 6.29 -13.84 -18.08
N ILE A 263 6.72 -12.58 -18.01
CA ILE A 263 6.76 -11.65 -19.13
C ILE A 263 7.67 -10.49 -18.77
N GLU A 264 8.52 -10.06 -19.71
CA GLU A 264 9.46 -8.95 -19.50
C GLU A 264 10.17 -9.06 -18.13
N GLU A 265 10.09 -8.06 -17.26
CA GLU A 265 10.75 -8.05 -15.95
C GLU A 265 9.87 -8.60 -14.80
N LEU A 266 8.87 -9.42 -15.14
CA LEU A 266 8.07 -10.17 -14.17
C LEU A 266 8.51 -11.63 -14.14
N PHE A 267 8.68 -12.16 -12.93
CA PHE A 267 9.10 -13.54 -12.70
C PHE A 267 8.20 -14.22 -11.68
N HIS A 268 8.18 -15.54 -11.66
CA HIS A 268 7.45 -16.32 -10.67
C HIS A 268 8.20 -17.57 -10.22
N ILE A 269 7.78 -18.11 -9.08
CA ILE A 269 8.11 -19.45 -8.59
C ILE A 269 6.78 -20.16 -8.36
N LYS A 270 6.57 -21.27 -9.09
CA LYS A 270 5.34 -22.09 -9.05
C LYS A 270 4.03 -21.30 -9.19
N HIS A 271 4.03 -20.18 -9.92
CA HIS A 271 2.85 -19.31 -10.05
C HIS A 271 2.27 -18.85 -8.69
N ARG A 272 3.08 -18.81 -7.63
CA ARG A 272 2.65 -18.46 -6.26
C ARG A 272 3.45 -17.31 -5.66
N ILE A 273 4.76 -17.29 -5.90
CA ILE A 273 5.63 -16.19 -5.47
C ILE A 273 6.04 -15.43 -6.72
N PHE A 274 5.76 -14.13 -6.77
CA PHE A 274 6.04 -13.28 -7.92
C PHE A 274 7.10 -12.25 -7.57
N ILE A 275 7.98 -11.95 -8.53
CA ILE A 275 8.96 -10.87 -8.43
C ILE A 275 8.55 -9.82 -9.46
N VAL A 276 8.20 -8.62 -8.99
CA VAL A 276 7.52 -7.59 -9.76
C VAL A 276 8.28 -6.27 -9.66
N ASN A 277 8.37 -5.52 -10.76
CA ASN A 277 8.93 -4.18 -10.77
C ASN A 277 7.92 -3.14 -11.29
N SER A 278 8.37 -1.89 -11.42
CA SER A 278 7.58 -0.74 -11.89
C SER A 278 7.70 -0.45 -13.37
N LYS A 279 8.30 -1.35 -14.16
CA LYS A 279 8.45 -1.14 -15.60
C LYS A 279 7.08 -1.19 -16.27
N LYS A 280 6.82 -0.21 -17.15
CA LYS A 280 5.51 0.12 -17.74
C LYS A 280 4.50 0.65 -16.74
N ASP A 281 3.67 -0.22 -16.16
CA ASP A 281 2.58 0.14 -15.28
C ASP A 281 2.46 -0.86 -14.12
N VAL A 282 2.44 -0.34 -12.90
CA VAL A 282 2.44 -1.16 -11.68
C VAL A 282 1.10 -1.88 -11.47
N VAL A 283 -0.02 -1.26 -11.84
CA VAL A 283 -1.35 -1.86 -11.72
C VAL A 283 -1.47 -3.02 -12.69
N GLU A 284 -1.06 -2.80 -13.95
CA GLU A 284 -1.06 -3.84 -14.97
C GLU A 284 -0.17 -5.02 -14.56
N ASN A 285 1.04 -4.76 -14.05
CA ASN A 285 1.96 -5.80 -13.59
C ASN A 285 1.37 -6.67 -12.48
N PHE A 286 0.73 -6.06 -11.47
CA PHE A 286 0.03 -6.82 -10.42
C PHE A 286 -1.15 -7.62 -11.02
N GLY A 287 -1.93 -7.02 -11.91
CA GLY A 287 -3.03 -7.69 -12.60
C GLY A 287 -2.58 -8.88 -13.46
N ILE A 288 -1.40 -8.82 -14.07
CA ILE A 288 -0.79 -9.96 -14.77
C ILE A 288 -0.50 -11.10 -13.78
N CYS A 289 0.16 -10.83 -12.66
CA CYS A 289 0.48 -11.84 -11.64
C CYS A 289 -0.78 -12.47 -11.04
N LEU A 290 -1.80 -11.66 -10.71
CA LEU A 290 -3.07 -12.14 -10.18
C LEU A 290 -3.77 -13.09 -11.18
N ARG A 291 -3.83 -12.71 -12.47
CA ARG A 291 -4.39 -13.57 -13.52
C ARG A 291 -3.60 -14.85 -13.73
N ASP A 292 -2.28 -14.78 -13.67
CA ASP A 292 -1.40 -15.96 -13.77
C ASP A 292 -1.67 -16.95 -12.63
N TYR A 293 -1.73 -16.45 -11.39
CA TYR A 293 -2.08 -17.25 -10.22
C TYR A 293 -3.44 -17.95 -10.38
N LEU A 294 -4.47 -17.25 -10.87
CA LEU A 294 -5.79 -17.86 -11.09
C LEU A 294 -5.73 -19.01 -12.09
N LYS A 295 -4.97 -18.85 -13.18
CA LYS A 295 -4.86 -19.85 -14.24
C LYS A 295 -4.06 -21.07 -13.82
N LEU A 296 -2.96 -20.88 -13.09
CA LEU A 296 -1.93 -21.92 -12.90
C LEU A 296 -1.54 -22.15 -11.43
N GLY A 297 -1.65 -21.15 -10.57
CA GLY A 297 -1.25 -21.23 -9.15
C GLY A 297 -2.22 -22.00 -8.25
N THR A 298 -3.45 -22.23 -8.72
CA THR A 298 -4.55 -22.89 -7.99
C THR A 298 -4.60 -24.41 -8.17
N GLY A 299 -3.55 -25.04 -8.72
CA GLY A 299 -3.47 -26.47 -9.04
C GLY A 299 -4.34 -27.38 -8.16
N SER A 300 -5.31 -28.02 -8.82
CA SER A 300 -6.44 -28.86 -8.35
C SER A 300 -7.76 -28.12 -8.07
N HIS A 301 -8.52 -27.77 -9.12
CA HIS A 301 -10.00 -27.96 -9.14
C HIS A 301 -10.71 -27.68 -10.47
N PHE A 302 -10.06 -27.19 -11.52
CA PHE A 302 -10.71 -27.04 -12.83
C PHE A 302 -10.05 -27.91 -13.90
N LEU A 303 -10.85 -28.85 -14.42
CA LEU A 303 -10.61 -29.80 -15.52
C LEU A 303 -9.75 -31.03 -15.20
N ARG A 304 -10.38 -32.02 -14.54
CA ARG A 304 -10.36 -33.42 -15.00
C ARG A 304 -11.77 -33.77 -15.46
#